data_AF-A0A6C0EU17-F1
#
_entry.id   AF-A0A6C0EU17-F1
#
_cell.length_a   1.000
_cell.length_b   1.000
_cell.length_c   1.000
_cell.angle_alpha   90.00
_cell.angle_beta   90.00
_cell.angle_gamma   90.00
#
_symmetry.space_group_name_H-M   'P 1'
#
loop_
_entity.id
_entity.type
_entity.pdbx_description
1 polymer ?
#
loop_
_entity_poly.entity_id
_entity_poly.type
_entity_poly.pdbx_seq_one_letter_code
_entity_poly.pdbx_strand_id
1 'polypeptide(L)'
;MNCSYYYVYARTNCNKTVTKIGITDCLGTRDNVYATGEFVRENFIRVFKVENSLKARQIEKDILFKFNKFKSYGGGGTEFYRVEILQDTEFIDYIKKYENLTDEEICETLKIYKNRQNIIKRESANIVLRKGIRKIKLKKEIMLRDIYGIIQNIQQKEVLDIIIDFYKENNIGKLNWACGLGKALLSLLIVKKWNLKIF
;
A
#
# COMPACT_ATOMS: atom_id res chain seq x y z
N MET A 1 -4.45 13.61 -8.36
CA MET A 1 -4.96 13.40 -9.73
C MET A 1 -6.27 14.17 -9.83
N ASN A 2 -6.38 15.13 -10.75
CA ASN A 2 -7.68 15.69 -11.12
C ASN A 2 -8.45 14.55 -11.80
N CYS A 3 -9.38 13.89 -11.10
CA CYS A 3 -10.42 13.15 -11.81
C CYS A 3 -11.20 14.19 -12.62
N SER A 4 -11.17 14.08 -13.95
CA SER A 4 -11.94 14.96 -14.83
C SER A 4 -13.44 14.84 -14.64
N TYR A 5 -13.90 13.86 -13.85
CA TYR A 5 -15.31 13.57 -13.60
C TYR A 5 -15.55 13.22 -12.13
N TYR A 6 -16.76 13.50 -11.69
CA TYR A 6 -17.36 13.07 -10.43
C TYR A 6 -18.49 12.09 -10.74
N TYR A 7 -18.91 11.33 -9.74
CA TYR A 7 -19.98 10.37 -9.84
C TYR A 7 -21.02 10.64 -8.78
N VAL A 8 -22.29 10.68 -9.18
CA VAL A 8 -23.44 10.59 -8.28
C VAL A 8 -23.90 9.15 -8.31
N TYR A 9 -23.96 8.49 -7.16
CA TYR A 9 -24.27 7.07 -7.09
C TYR A 9 -25.41 6.78 -6.13
N ALA A 10 -26.18 5.74 -6.44
CA ALA A 10 -27.19 5.16 -5.58
C ALA A 10 -26.82 3.72 -5.22
N ARG A 11 -26.95 3.37 -3.93
CA ARG A 11 -26.71 2.02 -3.39
C ARG A 11 -27.77 1.66 -2.37
N THR A 12 -28.28 0.44 -2.43
CA THR A 12 -29.18 -0.08 -1.38
C THR A 12 -28.41 -0.73 -0.24
N ASN A 13 -29.12 -0.89 0.87
CA ASN A 13 -28.77 -1.85 1.89
C ASN A 13 -29.24 -3.27 1.54
N CYS A 14 -28.75 -4.27 2.29
CA CYS A 14 -29.10 -5.69 2.13
C CYS A 14 -30.62 -5.98 2.16
N ASN A 15 -31.37 -5.19 2.93
CA ASN A 15 -32.82 -5.37 3.06
C ASN A 15 -33.61 -4.56 2.01
N LYS A 16 -32.91 -3.82 1.13
CA LYS A 16 -33.49 -2.93 0.10
C LYS A 16 -34.54 -1.96 0.63
N THR A 17 -34.44 -1.57 1.89
CA THR A 17 -35.36 -0.63 2.54
C THR A 17 -34.90 0.81 2.39
N VAL A 18 -33.59 1.03 2.32
CA VAL A 18 -32.99 2.35 2.20
C VAL A 18 -31.95 2.37 1.10
N THR A 19 -31.89 3.51 0.42
CA THR A 19 -30.91 3.83 -0.60
C THR A 19 -30.04 4.99 -0.11
N LYS A 20 -28.74 4.79 -0.16
CA LYS A 20 -27.75 5.84 0.01
C LYS A 20 -27.49 6.50 -1.33
N ILE A 21 -27.66 7.82 -1.38
CA ILE A 21 -27.29 8.63 -2.54
C ILE A 21 -26.12 9.50 -2.14
N GLY A 22 -25.01 9.38 -2.86
CA GLY A 22 -23.79 10.11 -2.54
C GLY A 22 -23.00 10.54 -3.76
N ILE A 23 -21.98 11.36 -3.52
CA ILE A 23 -21.04 11.83 -4.54
C ILE A 23 -19.63 11.29 -4.30
N THR A 24 -18.89 11.02 -5.36
CA THR A 24 -17.48 10.62 -5.25
C THR A 24 -16.70 10.96 -6.53
N ASP A 25 -15.41 11.26 -6.39
CA ASP A 25 -14.46 11.37 -7.49
C ASP A 25 -13.88 10.00 -7.91
N CYS A 26 -14.01 9.00 -7.03
CA CYS A 26 -13.59 7.63 -7.27
C CYS A 26 -14.63 6.63 -6.75
N LEU A 27 -15.20 5.81 -7.64
CA LEU A 27 -16.14 4.74 -7.24
C LEU A 27 -15.47 3.69 -6.36
N GLY A 28 -14.19 3.38 -6.64
CA GLY A 28 -13.43 2.35 -5.94
C GLY A 28 -13.10 2.68 -4.48
N THR A 29 -12.92 3.96 -4.12
CA THR A 29 -12.74 4.35 -2.71
C THR A 29 -14.03 4.13 -1.92
N ARG A 30 -15.18 4.40 -2.55
CA ARG A 30 -16.48 4.08 -1.98
C ARG A 30 -16.74 2.59 -1.98
N ASP A 31 -15.96 1.76 -2.68
CA ASP A 31 -16.09 0.31 -2.60
C ASP A 31 -15.71 -0.26 -1.23
N ASN A 32 -14.92 0.49 -0.45
CA ASN A 32 -14.23 -0.03 0.73
C ASN A 32 -14.51 0.72 2.05
N VAL A 33 -15.35 1.77 2.08
CA VAL A 33 -15.44 2.67 3.24
C VAL A 33 -16.88 2.81 3.75
N TYR A 34 -17.14 2.32 4.97
CA TYR A 34 -18.01 2.95 5.98
C TYR A 34 -17.55 2.64 7.41
N ALA A 35 -17.83 3.59 8.30
CA ALA A 35 -17.63 3.45 9.74
C ALA A 35 -18.63 2.45 10.35
N THR A 36 -18.23 1.82 11.44
CA THR A 36 -19.05 0.90 12.23
C THR A 36 -20.39 1.55 12.63
N GLY A 37 -21.52 0.94 12.23
CA GLY A 37 -22.87 1.38 12.61
C GLY A 37 -23.83 1.69 11.45
N GLU A 38 -23.35 1.72 10.20
CA GLU A 38 -24.20 1.94 9.02
C GLU A 38 -24.87 0.65 8.49
N PHE A 39 -25.95 0.81 7.72
CA PHE A 39 -26.67 -0.31 7.07
C PHE A 39 -25.74 -1.18 6.21
N VAL A 40 -25.91 -2.51 6.28
CA VAL A 40 -25.11 -3.49 5.54
C VAL A 40 -25.31 -3.34 4.03
N ARG A 41 -24.20 -3.44 3.30
CA ARG A 41 -23.97 -2.95 1.93
C ARG A 41 -24.45 -3.90 0.81
N GLU A 42 -24.99 -3.34 -0.28
CA GLU A 42 -25.12 -3.99 -1.60
C GLU A 42 -24.36 -3.23 -2.73
N ASN A 43 -24.45 -3.77 -3.95
CA ASN A 43 -23.88 -3.23 -5.18
C ASN A 43 -24.41 -1.82 -5.53
N PHE A 44 -23.68 -1.12 -6.39
CA PHE A 44 -24.20 0.07 -7.05
C PHE A 44 -25.46 -0.29 -7.84
N ILE A 45 -26.52 0.50 -7.69
CA ILE A 45 -27.76 0.35 -8.49
C ILE A 45 -27.74 1.30 -9.67
N ARG A 46 -27.31 2.54 -9.43
CA ARG A 46 -27.20 3.58 -10.47
C ARG A 46 -25.96 4.41 -10.21
N VAL A 47 -25.27 4.76 -11.28
CA VAL A 47 -24.08 5.63 -11.22
C VAL A 47 -24.17 6.60 -12.39
N PHE A 48 -24.16 7.89 -12.08
CA PHE A 48 -24.20 8.96 -13.05
C PHE A 48 -22.88 9.71 -13.06
N LYS A 49 -22.31 9.90 -14.24
CA LYS A 49 -21.11 10.69 -14.45
C LYS A 49 -21.46 12.18 -14.52
N VAL A 50 -20.62 12.98 -13.89
CA VAL A 50 -20.78 14.43 -13.77
C VAL A 50 -19.45 15.09 -14.09
N GLU A 51 -19.47 16.13 -14.90
CA GLU A 51 -18.25 16.79 -15.42
C GLU A 51 -17.34 17.38 -14.34
N ASN A 52 -17.86 17.85 -13.22
CA ASN A 52 -17.04 18.50 -12.19
C ASN A 52 -17.68 18.46 -10.80
N SER A 53 -16.85 18.81 -9.81
CA SER A 53 -17.21 18.81 -8.39
C SER A 53 -18.33 19.79 -8.05
N LEU A 54 -18.37 20.96 -8.69
CA LEU A 54 -19.37 21.98 -8.43
C LEU A 54 -20.77 21.50 -8.86
N LYS A 55 -20.88 20.94 -10.06
CA LYS A 55 -22.11 20.30 -10.54
C LYS A 55 -22.51 19.13 -9.64
N ALA A 56 -21.57 18.27 -9.23
CA ALA A 56 -21.88 17.15 -8.34
C ALA A 56 -22.41 17.60 -6.96
N ARG A 57 -21.82 18.64 -6.37
CA ARG A 57 -22.30 19.25 -5.11
C ARG A 57 -23.65 19.91 -5.28
N GLN A 58 -23.91 20.53 -6.43
CA GLN A 58 -25.21 21.11 -6.73
C GLN A 58 -26.28 20.02 -6.83
N ILE A 59 -25.99 18.90 -7.49
CA ILE A 59 -26.87 17.73 -7.55
C ILE A 59 -27.16 17.20 -6.14
N GLU A 60 -26.16 17.05 -5.30
CA GLU A 60 -26.34 16.60 -3.91
C GLU A 60 -27.28 17.53 -3.12
N LYS A 61 -27.09 18.85 -3.24
CA LYS A 61 -27.97 19.85 -2.60
C LYS A 61 -29.38 19.83 -3.15
N ASP A 62 -29.53 19.74 -4.46
CA ASP A 62 -30.83 19.63 -5.12
C ASP A 62 -31.56 18.37 -4.66
N ILE A 63 -30.85 17.23 -4.56
CA ILE A 63 -31.45 15.97 -4.11
C ILE A 63 -31.85 16.06 -2.63
N LEU A 64 -31.03 16.72 -1.81
CA LEU A 64 -31.34 16.98 -0.41
C LEU A 64 -32.61 17.83 -0.25
N PHE A 65 -32.76 18.88 -1.05
CA PHE A 65 -33.87 19.82 -0.94
C PHE A 65 -35.17 19.32 -1.60
N LYS A 66 -35.10 18.91 -2.87
CA LYS A 66 -36.28 18.52 -3.68
C LYS A 66 -36.87 17.18 -3.24
N PHE A 67 -36.02 16.23 -2.85
CA PHE A 67 -36.44 14.88 -2.51
C PHE A 67 -36.42 14.62 -1.00
N ASN A 68 -36.50 15.69 -0.19
CA ASN A 68 -36.52 15.59 1.27
C ASN A 68 -37.68 14.71 1.79
N LYS A 69 -38.81 14.65 1.05
CA LYS A 69 -39.96 13.77 1.34
C LYS A 69 -39.58 12.29 1.48
N PHE A 70 -38.50 11.86 0.83
CA PHE A 70 -38.00 10.49 0.86
C PHE A 70 -36.90 10.26 1.90
N LYS A 71 -36.53 11.26 2.71
CA LYS A 71 -35.47 11.08 3.70
C LYS A 71 -35.77 9.94 4.66
N SER A 72 -34.73 9.18 4.96
CA SER A 72 -34.72 8.16 6.00
C SER A 72 -33.64 8.51 7.01
N TYR A 73 -34.04 8.86 8.23
CA TYR A 73 -33.12 9.21 9.31
C TYR A 73 -32.82 7.96 10.13
N GLY A 74 -31.60 7.43 10.00
CA GLY A 74 -31.10 6.29 10.75
C GLY A 74 -29.61 6.08 10.50
N GLY A 75 -28.87 5.55 11.50
CA GLY A 75 -27.46 5.19 11.31
C GLY A 75 -26.47 6.36 11.17
N GLY A 76 -26.80 7.57 11.63
CA GLY A 76 -25.86 8.70 11.73
C GLY A 76 -25.54 9.46 10.44
N GLY A 77 -26.16 9.12 9.30
CA GLY A 77 -25.93 9.79 8.01
C GLY A 77 -27.14 10.58 7.51
N THR A 78 -26.88 11.70 6.82
CA THR A 78 -27.90 12.55 6.18
C THR A 78 -28.12 12.22 4.71
N GLU A 79 -27.64 11.08 4.24
CA GLU A 79 -27.50 10.70 2.82
C GLU A 79 -28.37 9.48 2.45
N PHE A 80 -29.21 9.05 3.40
CA PHE A 80 -30.12 7.93 3.25
C PHE A 80 -31.54 8.40 2.90
N TYR A 81 -32.13 7.66 1.97
CA TYR A 81 -33.48 7.86 1.45
C TYR A 81 -34.20 6.51 1.48
N ARG A 82 -35.53 6.52 1.60
CA ARG A 82 -36.32 5.31 1.39
C ARG A 82 -36.22 4.88 -0.08
N VAL A 83 -36.25 3.57 -0.34
CA VAL A 83 -35.94 2.99 -1.66
C VAL A 83 -36.87 3.50 -2.78
N GLU A 84 -38.08 3.96 -2.45
CA GLU A 84 -39.08 4.43 -3.40
C GLU A 84 -38.62 5.66 -4.19
N ILE A 85 -37.62 6.41 -3.70
CA ILE A 85 -37.00 7.50 -4.47
C ILE A 85 -36.49 7.02 -5.83
N LEU A 86 -36.06 5.76 -5.95
CA LEU A 86 -35.56 5.19 -7.21
C LEU A 86 -36.66 4.93 -8.25
N GLN A 87 -37.94 5.01 -7.84
CA GLN A 87 -39.13 4.84 -8.68
C GLN A 87 -39.87 6.17 -8.89
N ASP A 88 -39.51 7.23 -8.16
CA ASP A 88 -40.12 8.56 -8.28
C ASP A 88 -39.76 9.18 -9.64
N THR A 89 -40.79 9.57 -10.39
CA THR A 89 -40.64 10.09 -11.76
C THR A 89 -39.89 11.41 -11.80
N GLU A 90 -40.10 12.29 -10.80
CA GLU A 90 -39.40 13.57 -10.69
C GLU A 90 -37.89 13.35 -10.43
N PHE A 91 -37.54 12.38 -9.59
CA PHE A 91 -36.15 11.98 -9.35
C PHE A 91 -35.52 11.41 -10.61
N ILE A 92 -36.19 10.48 -11.29
CA ILE A 92 -35.70 9.88 -12.54
C ILE A 92 -35.51 10.97 -13.62
N ASP A 93 -36.46 11.89 -13.76
CA ASP A 93 -36.39 12.97 -14.74
C ASP A 93 -35.29 13.99 -14.42
N TYR A 94 -34.99 14.18 -13.14
CA TYR A 94 -33.89 15.01 -12.70
C TYR A 94 -32.53 14.38 -13.04
N ILE A 95 -32.34 13.09 -12.73
CA ILE A 95 -31.05 12.41 -12.90
C ILE A 95 -30.78 11.93 -14.34
N LYS A 96 -31.81 11.66 -15.16
CA LYS A 96 -31.64 11.18 -16.55
C LYS A 96 -30.91 12.18 -17.48
N LYS A 97 -30.74 13.42 -17.03
CA LYS A 97 -29.98 14.47 -17.71
C LYS A 97 -28.47 14.21 -17.67
N TYR A 98 -28.01 13.31 -16.80
CA TYR A 98 -26.62 12.94 -16.65
C TYR A 98 -26.35 11.58 -17.29
N GLU A 99 -25.13 11.38 -17.75
CA GLU A 99 -24.66 10.12 -18.36
C GLU A 99 -24.73 9.00 -17.32
N ASN A 100 -25.63 8.03 -17.52
CA ASN A 100 -25.77 6.86 -16.66
C ASN A 100 -24.80 5.77 -17.13
N LEU A 101 -23.96 5.29 -16.22
CA LEU A 101 -23.03 4.21 -16.52
C LEU A 101 -23.76 2.87 -16.58
N THR A 102 -23.31 2.00 -17.48
CA THR A 102 -23.72 0.58 -17.49
C THR A 102 -23.02 -0.22 -16.40
N ASP A 103 -23.54 -1.41 -16.10
CA ASP A 103 -22.91 -2.33 -15.15
C ASP A 103 -21.50 -2.73 -15.59
N GLU A 104 -21.26 -2.87 -16.89
CA GLU A 104 -19.94 -3.14 -17.46
C GLU A 104 -18.97 -2.00 -17.21
N GLU A 105 -19.39 -0.74 -17.43
CA GLU A 105 -18.56 0.45 -17.20
C GLU A 105 -18.23 0.63 -15.71
N ILE A 106 -19.19 0.35 -14.83
CA ILE A 106 -18.97 0.33 -13.37
C ILE A 106 -17.94 -0.74 -13.02
N CYS A 107 -18.11 -1.96 -13.54
CA CYS A 107 -17.20 -3.09 -13.30
C CYS A 107 -15.78 -2.79 -13.79
N GLU A 108 -15.64 -2.20 -14.97
CA GLU A 108 -14.35 -1.80 -15.53
C GLU A 108 -13.68 -0.72 -14.68
N THR A 109 -14.44 0.31 -14.27
CA THR A 109 -13.94 1.37 -13.38
C THR A 109 -13.41 0.80 -12.06
N LEU A 110 -14.11 -0.17 -11.48
CA LEU A 110 -13.69 -0.83 -10.24
C LEU A 110 -12.46 -1.73 -10.45
N LYS A 111 -12.37 -2.45 -11.58
CA LYS A 111 -11.19 -3.26 -11.95
C LYS A 111 -9.94 -2.39 -12.09
N ILE A 112 -10.04 -1.26 -12.81
CA ILE A 112 -8.94 -0.30 -12.98
C ILE A 112 -8.46 0.19 -11.61
N TYR A 113 -9.37 0.56 -10.72
CA TYR A 113 -9.02 0.99 -9.37
C TYR A 113 -8.28 -0.09 -8.58
N LYS A 114 -8.81 -1.33 -8.56
CA LYS A 114 -8.18 -2.47 -7.85
C LYS A 114 -6.78 -2.76 -8.40
N ASN A 115 -6.60 -2.73 -9.72
CA ASN A 115 -5.29 -2.94 -10.34
C ASN A 115 -4.28 -1.87 -9.93
N ARG A 116 -4.68 -0.59 -9.90
CA ARG A 116 -3.82 0.50 -9.41
C ARG A 116 -3.41 0.31 -7.96
N GLN A 117 -4.34 -0.07 -7.08
CA GLN A 117 -4.02 -0.34 -5.67
C GLN A 117 -3.02 -1.48 -5.51
N ASN A 118 -3.14 -2.53 -6.33
CA ASN A 118 -2.18 -3.64 -6.34
C ASN A 118 -0.79 -3.19 -6.80
N ILE A 119 -0.69 -2.33 -7.80
CA ILE A 119 0.58 -1.75 -8.26
C ILE A 119 1.24 -0.94 -7.13
N ILE A 120 0.49 -0.02 -6.51
CA ILE A 120 0.99 0.82 -5.41
C ILE A 120 1.49 -0.05 -4.24
N LYS A 121 0.76 -1.11 -3.90
CA LYS A 121 1.14 -2.05 -2.82
C LYS A 121 2.45 -2.77 -3.15
N ARG A 122 2.64 -3.21 -4.40
CA ARG A 122 3.88 -3.86 -4.87
C ARG A 122 5.06 -2.90 -4.84
N GLU A 123 4.88 -1.67 -5.32
CA GLU A 123 5.92 -0.64 -5.30
C GLU A 123 6.35 -0.30 -3.88
N SER A 124 5.38 -0.15 -2.98
CA SER A 124 5.62 0.09 -1.55
C SER A 124 6.42 -1.05 -0.91
N ALA A 125 6.04 -2.31 -1.19
CA ALA A 125 6.78 -3.47 -0.71
C ALA A 125 8.22 -3.49 -1.24
N ASN A 126 8.43 -3.18 -2.52
CA ASN A 126 9.75 -3.09 -3.13
C ASN A 126 10.63 -2.00 -2.49
N ILE A 127 10.05 -0.85 -2.14
CA ILE A 127 10.77 0.22 -1.43
C ILE A 127 11.23 -0.26 -0.05
N VAL A 128 10.37 -0.95 0.69
CA VAL A 128 10.71 -1.51 2.02
C VAL A 128 11.83 -2.55 1.90
N LEU A 129 11.72 -3.48 0.95
CA LEU A 129 12.75 -4.47 0.65
C LEU A 129 14.10 -3.83 0.33
N ARG A 130 14.12 -2.83 -0.57
CA ARG A 130 15.35 -2.10 -0.94
C ARG A 130 15.98 -1.40 0.26
N LYS A 131 15.18 -0.78 1.14
CA LYS A 131 15.67 -0.16 2.39
C LYS A 131 16.28 -1.20 3.34
N GLY A 132 15.64 -2.36 3.47
CA GLY A 132 16.15 -3.49 4.27
C GLY A 132 17.50 -3.98 3.76
N ILE A 133 17.61 -4.27 2.46
CA ILE A 133 18.86 -4.70 1.82
C ILE A 133 19.97 -3.67 2.00
N ARG A 134 19.67 -2.37 1.84
CA ARG A 134 20.65 -1.29 2.03
C ARG A 134 21.16 -1.23 3.47
N LYS A 135 20.28 -1.41 4.46
CA LYS A 135 20.65 -1.43 5.90
C LYS A 135 21.56 -2.61 6.22
N ILE A 136 21.29 -3.79 5.64
CA ILE A 136 22.14 -4.99 5.80
C ILE A 136 23.53 -4.76 5.19
N LYS A 137 23.61 -4.22 3.96
CA LYS A 137 24.88 -3.90 3.29
C LYS A 137 25.72 -2.92 4.11
N LEU A 138 25.12 -1.82 4.57
CA LEU A 138 25.82 -0.82 5.38
C LEU A 138 26.36 -1.41 6.70
N LYS A 139 25.58 -2.27 7.37
CA LYS A 139 26.02 -2.96 8.59
C LYS A 139 27.21 -3.88 8.33
N LYS A 140 27.23 -4.57 7.18
CA LYS A 140 28.37 -5.41 6.75
C LYS A 140 29.62 -4.57 6.49
N GLU A 141 29.49 -3.43 5.82
CA GLU A 141 30.60 -2.51 5.53
C GLU A 141 31.21 -1.90 6.81
N ILE A 142 30.37 -1.46 7.75
CA ILE A 142 30.83 -0.94 9.06
C ILE A 142 31.59 -2.02 9.82
N MET A 143 31.02 -3.24 9.89
CA MET A 143 31.67 -4.35 10.57
C MET A 143 33.02 -4.71 9.95
N LEU A 144 33.14 -4.65 8.62
CA LEU A 144 34.41 -4.84 7.92
C LEU A 144 35.42 -3.75 8.30
N ARG A 145 35.00 -2.48 8.31
CA ARG A 145 35.85 -1.36 8.69
C ARG A 145 36.36 -1.46 10.13
N ASP A 146 35.50 -1.86 11.06
CA ASP A 146 35.88 -2.07 12.46
C ASP A 146 36.90 -3.21 12.59
N ILE A 147 36.73 -4.29 11.83
CA ILE A 147 37.69 -5.40 11.78
C ILE A 147 39.06 -4.92 11.27
N TYR A 148 39.10 -4.17 10.16
CA TYR A 148 40.35 -3.65 9.62
C TYR A 148 40.97 -2.58 10.51
N GLY A 149 40.17 -1.78 11.24
CA GLY A 149 40.64 -0.81 12.22
C GLY A 149 41.22 -1.44 13.49
N ILE A 150 40.83 -2.67 13.81
CA ILE A 150 41.40 -3.48 14.90
C ILE A 150 42.75 -4.11 14.49
N ILE A 151 42.99 -4.34 13.19
CA ILE A 151 44.30 -4.78 12.67
C ILE A 151 45.25 -3.59 12.69
N GLN A 152 45.82 -3.31 13.86
CA GLN A 152 46.78 -2.21 14.04
C GLN A 152 48.24 -2.67 13.96
N ASN A 153 48.49 -3.99 14.06
CA ASN A 153 49.85 -4.49 14.09
C ASN A 153 50.26 -5.21 12.78
N ILE A 154 51.39 -4.78 12.21
CA ILE A 154 51.92 -5.21 10.92
C ILE A 154 52.05 -6.74 10.86
N GLN A 155 52.51 -7.39 11.95
CA GLN A 155 52.71 -8.84 11.92
C GLN A 155 51.40 -9.63 11.86
N GLN A 156 50.30 -9.12 12.44
CA GLN A 156 48.99 -9.77 12.32
C GLN A 156 48.47 -9.70 10.88
N LYS A 157 48.73 -8.60 10.17
CA LYS A 157 48.36 -8.43 8.77
C LYS A 157 49.12 -9.38 7.86
N GLU A 158 50.44 -9.48 8.04
CA GLU A 158 51.30 -10.40 7.28
C GLU A 158 50.83 -11.86 7.44
N VAL A 159 50.56 -12.30 8.67
CA VAL A 159 50.02 -13.65 8.89
C VAL A 159 48.66 -13.84 8.23
N LEU A 160 47.75 -12.85 8.33
CA LEU A 160 46.45 -12.94 7.70
C LEU A 160 46.53 -13.00 6.17
N ASP A 161 47.53 -12.39 5.55
CA ASP A 161 47.71 -12.40 4.10
C ASP A 161 48.24 -13.75 3.61
N ILE A 162 49.20 -14.36 4.30
CA ILE A 162 49.73 -15.69 3.92
C ILE A 162 48.78 -16.84 4.26
N ILE A 163 47.97 -16.73 5.33
CA ILE A 163 47.23 -17.88 5.85
C ILE A 163 46.13 -18.34 4.90
N ILE A 164 45.53 -17.43 4.14
CA ILE A 164 44.50 -17.80 3.17
C ILE A 164 45.11 -18.59 2.01
N ASP A 165 46.29 -18.20 1.54
CA ASP A 165 46.97 -18.89 0.46
C ASP A 165 47.51 -20.25 0.91
N PHE A 166 48.01 -20.35 2.15
CA PHE A 166 48.42 -21.62 2.74
C PHE A 166 47.30 -22.67 2.72
N TYR A 167 46.09 -22.29 3.15
CA TYR A 167 44.95 -23.22 3.22
C TYR A 167 44.25 -23.45 1.87
N LYS A 168 44.72 -22.88 0.75
CA LYS A 168 44.27 -23.31 -0.59
C LYS A 168 44.76 -24.70 -0.95
N GLU A 169 45.95 -25.05 -0.47
CA GLU A 169 46.65 -26.30 -0.82
C GLU A 169 46.81 -27.23 0.39
N ASN A 170 46.53 -26.73 1.60
CA ASN A 170 46.70 -27.46 2.85
C ASN A 170 45.39 -27.50 3.63
N ASN A 171 45.09 -28.64 4.26
CA ASN A 171 43.89 -28.80 5.08
C ASN A 171 44.14 -28.56 6.58
N ILE A 172 45.41 -28.55 7.02
CA ILE A 172 45.82 -28.42 8.42
C ILE A 172 47.04 -27.49 8.49
N GLY A 173 47.03 -26.55 9.43
CA GLY A 173 48.15 -25.66 9.69
C GLY A 173 48.37 -25.42 11.18
N LYS A 174 49.61 -25.09 11.56
CA LYS A 174 49.99 -24.72 12.93
C LYS A 174 50.52 -23.30 12.96
N LEU A 175 49.91 -22.45 13.78
CA LEU A 175 50.36 -21.08 14.00
C LEU A 175 51.05 -20.96 15.36
N ASN A 176 52.36 -20.76 15.34
CA ASN A 176 53.13 -20.45 16.54
C ASN A 176 53.15 -18.93 16.74
N TRP A 177 52.64 -18.46 17.86
CA TRP A 177 52.50 -17.02 18.14
C TRP A 177 52.83 -16.73 19.60
N ALA A 178 53.55 -15.65 19.89
CA ALA A 178 53.95 -15.33 21.26
C ALA A 178 52.74 -14.96 22.16
N CYS A 179 52.90 -15.08 23.48
CA CYS A 179 51.89 -14.62 24.43
C CYS A 179 51.77 -13.08 24.41
N GLY A 180 50.62 -12.53 24.80
CA GLY A 180 50.37 -11.08 24.81
C GLY A 180 50.10 -10.45 23.43
N LEU A 181 50.51 -11.08 22.32
CA LEU A 181 50.34 -10.53 20.96
C LEU A 181 48.95 -10.74 20.33
N GLY A 182 47.93 -11.03 21.15
CA GLY A 182 46.55 -11.17 20.69
C GLY A 182 46.24 -12.46 19.90
N LYS A 183 46.72 -13.63 20.36
CA LYS A 183 46.44 -14.95 19.73
C LYS A 183 44.96 -15.19 19.45
N ALA A 184 44.11 -14.95 20.45
CA ALA A 184 42.67 -15.15 20.34
C ALA A 184 42.03 -14.18 19.33
N LEU A 185 42.50 -12.93 19.30
CA LEU A 185 42.04 -11.95 18.34
C LEU A 185 42.45 -12.35 16.92
N LEU A 186 43.69 -12.77 16.72
CA LEU A 186 44.20 -13.24 15.43
C LEU A 186 43.42 -14.46 14.92
N SER A 187 43.12 -15.45 15.78
CA SER A 187 42.28 -16.60 15.38
C SER A 187 40.89 -16.18 14.93
N LEU A 188 40.28 -15.20 15.62
CA LEU A 188 38.96 -14.69 15.26
C LEU A 188 38.99 -13.93 13.92
N LEU A 189 40.07 -13.20 13.65
CA LEU A 189 40.31 -12.52 12.37
C LEU A 189 40.51 -13.52 11.22
N ILE A 190 41.23 -14.63 11.44
CA ILE A 190 41.44 -15.69 10.45
C ILE A 190 40.10 -16.32 10.04
N VAL A 191 39.29 -16.75 11.01
CA VAL A 191 37.97 -17.34 10.76
C VAL A 191 37.06 -16.36 10.00
N LYS A 192 37.09 -15.09 10.38
CA LYS A 192 36.31 -14.05 9.68
C LYS A 192 36.80 -13.82 8.25
N LYS A 193 38.11 -13.73 8.01
CA LYS A 193 38.69 -13.54 6.67
C LYS A 193 38.36 -14.72 5.75
N TRP A 194 38.31 -15.93 6.30
CA TRP A 194 37.87 -17.13 5.59
C TRP A 194 36.39 -17.05 5.17
N ASN A 195 35.50 -16.73 6.12
CA ASN A 195 34.05 -16.63 5.86
C ASN A 195 33.65 -15.52 4.88
N LEU A 196 34.48 -14.48 4.72
CA LEU A 196 34.23 -13.37 3.79
C LEU A 196 34.58 -13.69 2.33
N LYS A 197 35.36 -14.75 2.05
CA LYS A 197 35.67 -15.21 0.68
C LYS A 197 34.65 -16.20 0.10
N ILE A 198 33.69 -16.67 0.90
CA ILE A 198 32.69 -17.70 0.51
C ILE A 198 31.39 -17.06 -0.06
N PHE A 199 31.35 -15.74 -0.30
CA PHE A 199 30.23 -15.05 -0.97
C PHE A 199 30.69 -14.09 -2.06
#